data_AF-A0A0K2ZN20-F1
#
_entry.id   AF-A0A0K2ZN20-F1
#
_cell.length_a   1.000
_cell.length_b   1.000
_cell.length_c   1.000
_cell.angle_alpha   90.00
_cell.angle_beta   90.00
_cell.angle_gamma   90.00
#
_symmetry.space_group_name_H-M   'P 1'
#
loop_
_entity.id
_entity.type
_entity.pdbx_description
1 polymer ?
#
loop_
_entity_poly.entity_id
_entity_poly.type
_entity_poly.pdbx_seq_one_letter_code
_entity_poly.pdbx_strand_id
1 'polypeptide(L)' 'MARPTPNSAENRSKVEAVLSRMATALNSHPDVDTLREEDKVVLFNDQETVNTLLSKASSDSRLICRREAVIGSLRTTT' A
#
# COMPACT_ATOMS: atom_id res chain seq x y z
N MET A 1 8.03 -22.36 2.95
CA MET A 1 6.88 -21.51 3.32
C MET A 1 7.10 -20.14 2.68
N ALA A 2 6.27 -19.77 1.69
CA ALA A 2 6.41 -18.50 0.98
C ALA A 2 6.19 -17.34 1.96
N ARG A 3 7.21 -16.49 2.15
CA ARG A 3 7.08 -15.28 2.97
C ARG A 3 6.26 -14.26 2.19
N PRO A 4 5.14 -13.74 2.73
CA PRO A 4 4.39 -12.69 2.07
C PRO A 4 5.29 -11.46 1.95
N THR A 5 5.38 -10.92 0.74
CA THR A 5 6.05 -9.65 0.47
C THR A 5 5.41 -8.52 1.29
N PRO A 6 6.19 -7.51 1.71
CA PRO A 6 5.72 -6.42 2.58
C PRO A 6 4.60 -5.56 1.98
N ASN A 7 4.36 -5.70 0.67
CA ASN A 7 3.13 -5.32 0.01
C ASN A 7 2.30 -6.60 -0.20
N SER A 8 1.49 -6.98 0.80
CA SER A 8 0.54 -8.08 0.65
C SER A 8 -0.39 -7.77 -0.53
N ALA A 9 -0.65 -8.75 -1.40
CA ALA A 9 -1.55 -8.58 -2.55
C ALA A 9 -2.92 -8.03 -2.14
N GLU A 10 -3.41 -8.42 -0.96
CA GLU A 10 -4.65 -7.91 -0.38
C GLU A 10 -4.57 -6.40 -0.05
N ASN A 11 -3.47 -5.95 0.56
CA ASN A 11 -3.28 -4.53 0.87
C ASN A 11 -3.19 -3.70 -0.42
N ARG A 12 -2.52 -4.23 -1.45
CA ARG A 12 -2.45 -3.59 -2.75
C ARG A 12 -3.83 -3.44 -3.39
N SER A 13 -4.62 -4.51 -3.45
CA SER A 13 -5.99 -4.44 -4.00
C SER A 13 -6.89 -3.47 -3.22
N LYS A 14 -6.74 -3.40 -1.89
CA LYS A 14 -7.44 -2.42 -1.05
C LYS A 14 -7.05 -0.98 -1.39
N VAL A 15 -5.76 -0.70 -1.54
CA VAL A 15 -5.26 0.64 -1.94
C VAL A 15 -5.78 1.01 -3.32
N GLU A 16 -5.70 0.12 -4.30
CA GLU A 16 -6.20 0.34 -5.67
C GLU A 16 -7.72 0.65 -5.67
N ALA A 17 -8.50 -0.09 -4.88
CA ALA A 17 -9.94 0.14 -4.77
C ALA A 17 -10.27 1.51 -4.14
N VAL A 18 -9.55 1.93 -3.10
CA VAL A 18 -9.75 3.23 -2.44
C VAL A 18 -9.36 4.37 -3.40
N LEU A 19 -8.20 4.28 -4.05
CA LEU A 19 -7.75 5.28 -5.02
C LEU A 19 -8.73 5.44 -6.19
N SER A 20 -9.33 4.34 -6.66
CA SER A 20 -10.35 4.38 -7.72
C SER A 20 -11.59 5.19 -7.31
N ARG A 21 -12.05 5.04 -6.06
CA ARG A 21 -13.17 5.83 -5.52
C ARG A 21 -12.81 7.31 -5.43
N MET A 22 -11.63 7.63 -4.88
CA MET A 22 -11.15 9.00 -4.77
C MET A 22 -11.06 9.67 -6.15
N ALA A 23 -10.50 8.96 -7.14
CA ALA A 23 -10.42 9.45 -8.52
C ALA A 23 -11.81 9.69 -9.12
N THR A 24 -12.79 8.83 -8.85
CA THR A 24 -14.17 9.01 -9.33
C THR A 24 -14.82 10.26 -8.74
N ALA A 25 -14.67 10.46 -7.41
CA ALA A 25 -15.21 11.64 -6.72
C ALA A 25 -14.60 12.95 -7.25
N LEU A 26 -13.27 12.94 -7.45
CA LEU A 26 -12.52 14.09 -7.95
C LEU A 26 -12.81 14.37 -9.44
N ASN A 27 -12.88 13.35 -10.30
CA ASN A 27 -13.15 13.55 -11.73
C ASN A 27 -14.59 14.02 -12.02
N SER A 28 -15.51 13.80 -11.07
CA SER A 28 -16.89 14.28 -11.19
C SER A 28 -17.03 15.78 -10.94
N HIS A 29 -15.97 16.44 -10.48
CA HIS A 29 -15.97 17.86 -10.12
C HIS A 29 -14.77 18.58 -10.75
N PRO A 30 -14.93 19.84 -11.19
CA PRO A 30 -13.83 20.61 -11.79
C PRO A 30 -12.78 21.03 -10.77
N ASP A 31 -13.14 21.17 -9.48
CA ASP A 31 -12.24 21.55 -8.40
C ASP A 31 -12.64 20.90 -7.08
N VAL A 32 -11.68 20.66 -6.18
CA VAL A 32 -11.94 20.06 -4.86
C VAL A 32 -12.86 20.95 -4.01
N ASP A 33 -12.74 22.27 -4.15
CA ASP A 33 -13.54 23.22 -3.37
C ASP A 33 -15.04 23.14 -3.73
N THR A 34 -15.34 22.69 -4.95
CA THR A 34 -16.71 22.52 -5.47
C THR A 34 -17.41 21.23 -5.02
N LEU A 35 -16.70 20.32 -4.33
CA LEU A 35 -17.34 19.14 -3.73
C LEU A 35 -18.29 19.57 -2.61
N ARG A 36 -19.38 18.81 -2.45
CA ARG A 36 -20.22 18.93 -1.26
C ARG A 36 -19.40 18.56 -0.02
N GLU A 37 -19.71 19.19 1.11
CA GLU A 37 -19.00 18.94 2.36
C GLU A 37 -19.03 17.45 2.77
N GLU A 38 -20.14 16.77 2.51
CA GLU A 38 -20.26 15.32 2.72
C GLU A 38 -19.26 14.51 1.88
N ASP A 39 -19.07 14.87 0.61
CA ASP A 39 -18.15 14.20 -0.30
C ASP A 39 -16.69 14.50 0.06
N LYS A 40 -16.40 15.72 0.55
CA LYS A 40 -15.08 16.07 1.09
C LYS A 40 -14.72 15.21 2.29
N VAL A 41 -15.65 15.02 3.24
CA VAL A 41 -15.44 14.15 4.40
C VAL A 41 -15.13 12.72 3.96
N VAL A 42 -15.88 12.17 3.01
CA VAL A 42 -15.62 10.83 2.45
C VAL A 42 -14.24 10.77 1.80
N LEU A 43 -13.87 11.77 0.99
CA LEU A 43 -12.57 11.83 0.33
C LEU A 43 -11.40 11.86 1.34
N PHE A 44 -11.52 12.64 2.42
CA PHE A 44 -10.49 12.71 3.45
C PHE A 44 -10.38 11.41 4.26
N ASN A 45 -11.49 10.73 4.52
CA ASN A 45 -11.48 9.40 5.17
C ASN A 45 -10.82 8.34 4.27
N ASP A 46 -11.10 8.37 2.96
CA ASP A 46 -10.44 7.51 1.97
C ASP A 46 -8.93 7.80 1.92
N GLN A 47 -8.53 9.08 1.96
CA GLN A 47 -7.12 9.48 2.03
C GLN A 47 -6.43 8.97 3.30
N GLU A 48 -7.07 9.04 4.47
CA GLU A 48 -6.52 8.48 5.71
C GLU A 48 -6.33 6.96 5.63
N THR A 49 -7.28 6.27 5.00
CA THR A 49 -7.20 4.83 4.75
C THR A 49 -5.98 4.48 3.90
N VAL A 50 -5.77 5.18 2.78
CA VAL A 50 -4.58 4.98 1.92
C VAL A 50 -3.29 5.26 2.69
N ASN A 51 -3.23 6.37 3.42
CA ASN A 51 -2.06 6.76 4.20
C ASN A 51 -1.69 5.68 5.23
N THR A 52 -2.68 5.13 5.92
CA THR A 52 -2.48 4.06 6.90
C THR A 52 -1.95 2.78 6.25
N LEU A 53 -2.53 2.37 5.12
CA LEU A 53 -2.12 1.16 4.40
C LEU A 53 -0.69 1.28 3.87
N LEU A 54 -0.35 2.41 3.24
CA LEU A 54 0.98 2.64 2.66
C LEU A 54 2.05 2.90 3.72
N SER A 55 1.71 3.53 4.85
CA SER A 55 2.65 3.72 5.96
C SER A 55 3.03 2.41 6.63
N LYS A 56 2.04 1.52 6.85
CA LYS A 56 2.29 0.16 7.35
C LYS A 56 3.14 -0.64 6.36
N ALA A 57 2.78 -0.62 5.07
CA ALA A 57 3.56 -1.28 4.03
C ALA A 57 5.00 -0.75 3.96
N SER A 58 5.20 0.56 4.09
CA SER A 58 6.52 1.18 4.14
C SER A 58 7.33 0.66 5.32
N SER A 59 6.76 0.64 6.52
CA SER A 59 7.41 0.11 7.73
C SER A 59 7.81 -1.36 7.58
N ASP A 60 6.92 -2.19 7.06
CA ASP A 60 7.16 -3.62 6.85
C ASP A 60 8.14 -3.90 5.70
N SER A 61 8.23 -2.99 4.72
CA SER A 61 9.14 -3.11 3.57
C SER A 61 10.58 -2.73 3.85
N ARG A 62 10.88 -2.16 5.03
CA ARG A 62 12.25 -1.81 5.41
C ARG A 62 13.09 -3.08 5.46
N LEU A 63 13.95 -3.25 4.46
CA LEU A 63 14.89 -4.35 4.38
C LEU A 63 15.93 -4.19 5.50
N ILE A 64 15.85 -5.05 6.52
CA ILE A 64 16.98 -5.28 7.41
C ILE A 64 18.01 -6.08 6.58
N CYS A 65 19.29 -5.68 6.59
CA CYS A 65 20.36 -6.51 6.03
C CYS A 65 20.35 -7.88 6.73
N ARG A 66 19.68 -8.86 6.13
CA ARG A 66 19.70 -10.25 6.59
C ARG A 66 20.80 -10.98 5.83
N ARG A 67 21.70 -11.62 6.57
CA ARG A 67 22.57 -12.66 6.03
C ARG A 67 21.71 -13.88 5.72
N GLU A 68 21.18 -13.95 4.49
CA GLU A 68 20.57 -15.17 3.98
C GLU A 68 21.66 -15.99 3.28
N ALA A 69 21.90 -17.22 3.75
CA ALA A 69 22.84 -18.12 3.09
C ALA A 69 22.29 -18.48 1.71
N VAL A 70 23.10 -18.31 0.66
CA VAL A 70 22.74 -18.76 -0.68
C VAL A 70 22.48 -20.27 -0.62
N ILE A 71 21.31 -20.69 -1.11
CA ILE A 71 20.91 -22.10 -1.15
C ILE A 71 21.99 -22.85 -1.96
N GLY A 72 22.65 -23.83 -1.34
CA GLY A 72 23.78 -24.56 -1.95
C GLY A 72 25.19 -24.09 -1.57
N SER A 73 25.34 -23.03 -0.76
CA SER A 73 26.67 -22.57 -0.29
C SER A 73 27.30 -23.45 0.81
N LEU A 74 26.56 -24.41 1.37
CA LEU A 74 27.03 -25.39 2.36
C LEU A 74 27.76 -26.60 1.73
N ARG A 75 28.31 -26.45 0.52
CA ARG A 75 29.06 -27.55 -0.12
C ARG A 75 30.49 -27.56 0.42
N THR A 76 30.73 -28.32 1.48
CA THR A 76 32.09 -28.69 1.93
C THR A 76 32.68 -29.64 0.89
N THR A 77 33.65 -29.17 0.11
CA THR A 77 34.47 -30.03 -0.75
C THR A 77 35.67 -30.53 0.07
N THR A 78 35.70 -31.83 0.32
CA THR A 78 36.82 -32.54 0.96
C THR A 78 37.93 -32.83 -0.05
#